data_AF-A0A8I1MPR5-F1
#
_entry.id   AF-A0A8I1MPR5-F1
#
_cell.length_a   1.000
_cell.length_b   1.000
_cell.length_c   1.000
_cell.angle_alpha   90.00
_cell.angle_beta   90.00
_cell.angle_gamma   90.00
#
_symmetry.space_group_name_H-M   'P 1'
#
loop_
_entity.id
_entity.type
_entity.pdbx_description
1 polymer ?
#
loop_
_entity_poly.entity_id
_entity_poly.type
_entity_poly.pdbx_seq_one_letter_code
_entity_poly.pdbx_strand_id
1 'polypeptide(L)'
;MKINVGDLVAMRGAVYPDLRAFECGGMKFTDIAVRGGSGFCFQDSGGEGNNLYERCSISYRDMPEGAKDAPLLAANADGLHSADARIGPKVIDCRFEGLNDDAIAIHGTYAMVLEANENRIVAYRVPMTRSKMIGRPGDKLHFYDENLALAGEAIITGVKALIDYQNTYDPGNRYSAFRPRKNAGYIELTLDRPVPARRQWLLANQNDCGGDFIVRNAQIRDTSARGVYAQSPGGLIEGCTIQNTGRAAVEFNTETGIWSQADYSSNVIVRNNTFRSVATNRRPGLLRHAGAVTILAFNGRTYIPRSGGHRNITIENNRFEDIDGLNILVCSAQDITIRGNDFINPMRNEKTFGVEKGVDPTSLIWINESSDVKLSGNVVTNPGPFLKKLVGASATGSGSGLESGVVIAGDPAKAP
;
A
#
# COMPACT_ATOMS: atom_id res chain seq x y z
N MET A 1 -7.96 -23.83 -2.90
CA MET A 1 -7.84 -24.07 -4.36
C MET A 1 -7.62 -25.57 -4.51
N LYS A 2 -8.36 -26.29 -5.37
CA LYS A 2 -7.99 -27.67 -5.68
C LYS A 2 -6.85 -27.58 -6.68
N ILE A 3 -5.67 -28.05 -6.30
CA ILE A 3 -4.52 -28.26 -7.19
C ILE A 3 -4.89 -29.47 -8.05
N ASN A 4 -4.85 -29.34 -9.36
CA ASN A 4 -5.15 -30.43 -10.29
C ASN A 4 -3.86 -31.15 -10.70
N VAL A 5 -4.00 -32.41 -11.12
CA VAL A 5 -2.88 -33.14 -11.72
C VAL A 5 -2.40 -32.37 -12.96
N GLY A 6 -1.11 -32.02 -13.00
CA GLY A 6 -0.50 -31.23 -14.06
C GLY A 6 -0.29 -29.74 -13.73
N ASP A 7 -0.88 -29.23 -12.65
CA ASP A 7 -0.60 -27.86 -12.18
C ASP A 7 0.85 -27.76 -11.67
N LEU A 8 1.51 -26.66 -12.05
CA LEU A 8 2.81 -26.30 -11.50
C LEU A 8 2.63 -25.73 -10.08
N VAL A 9 3.36 -26.28 -9.11
CA VAL A 9 3.27 -25.90 -7.69
C VAL A 9 4.62 -25.40 -7.20
N ALA A 10 4.63 -24.21 -6.59
CA ALA A 10 5.77 -23.67 -5.87
C ALA A 10 5.48 -23.70 -4.36
N MET A 11 6.49 -24.05 -3.56
CA MET A 11 6.42 -23.98 -2.10
C MET A 11 7.28 -22.81 -1.63
N ARG A 12 6.69 -21.86 -0.90
CA ARG A 12 7.41 -20.74 -0.30
C ARG A 12 8.35 -21.28 0.79
N GLY A 13 9.63 -20.96 0.69
CA GLY A 13 10.64 -21.28 1.71
C GLY A 13 10.54 -20.39 2.94
N ALA A 14 11.49 -20.58 3.88
CA ALA A 14 11.66 -19.64 4.99
C ALA A 14 12.02 -18.25 4.45
N VAL A 15 11.55 -17.20 5.13
CA VAL A 15 11.70 -15.80 4.70
C VAL A 15 12.80 -15.14 5.53
N TYR A 16 13.88 -14.73 4.88
CA TYR A 16 14.95 -13.92 5.46
C TYR A 16 15.29 -12.75 4.54
N PRO A 17 15.80 -11.62 5.08
CA PRO A 17 16.29 -10.55 4.22
C PRO A 17 17.62 -10.96 3.58
N ASP A 18 17.76 -10.74 2.26
CA ASP A 18 19.02 -10.99 1.55
C ASP A 18 20.01 -9.83 1.77
N LEU A 19 19.54 -8.58 1.61
CA LEU A 19 20.29 -7.36 1.93
C LEU A 19 19.47 -6.48 2.87
N ARG A 20 20.03 -6.12 4.02
CA ARG A 20 19.33 -5.32 5.04
C ARG A 20 20.09 -4.04 5.39
N ALA A 21 19.46 -2.89 5.16
CA ALA A 21 19.85 -1.62 5.75
C ALA A 21 19.05 -1.42 7.06
N PHE A 22 19.75 -1.52 8.18
CA PHE A 22 19.14 -1.44 9.50
C PHE A 22 19.53 -0.12 10.19
N GLU A 23 18.56 0.74 10.47
CA GLU A 23 18.74 2.06 11.09
C GLU A 23 19.77 2.94 10.34
N CYS A 24 19.76 2.86 9.00
CA CYS A 24 20.70 3.57 8.13
C CYS A 24 20.09 4.83 7.50
N GLY A 25 20.94 5.67 6.90
CA GLY A 25 20.52 6.80 6.09
C GLY A 25 21.48 7.08 4.94
N GLY A 26 20.94 7.38 3.76
CA GLY A 26 21.71 7.75 2.57
C GLY A 26 22.53 6.61 1.95
N MET A 27 22.13 5.36 2.19
CA MET A 27 22.80 4.19 1.59
C MET A 27 22.59 4.17 0.08
N LYS A 28 23.55 3.58 -0.66
CA LYS A 28 23.46 3.40 -2.10
C LYS A 28 23.71 1.95 -2.48
N PHE A 29 22.72 1.34 -3.09
CA PHE A 29 22.74 0.01 -3.67
C PHE A 29 22.59 0.19 -5.18
N THR A 30 23.65 -0.14 -5.91
CA THR A 30 23.73 0.17 -7.34
C THR A 30 24.25 -1.04 -8.09
N ASP A 31 23.61 -1.38 -9.21
CA ASP A 31 23.99 -2.51 -10.07
C ASP A 31 24.01 -3.88 -9.35
N ILE A 32 23.13 -4.06 -8.36
CA ILE A 32 22.99 -5.32 -7.61
C ILE A 32 21.96 -6.24 -8.27
N ALA A 33 22.33 -7.50 -8.52
CA ALA A 33 21.42 -8.53 -9.01
C ALA A 33 21.19 -9.62 -7.95
N VAL A 34 19.94 -9.79 -7.53
CA VAL A 34 19.51 -10.90 -6.65
C VAL A 34 18.82 -11.96 -7.50
N ARG A 35 19.37 -13.18 -7.52
CA ARG A 35 18.82 -14.32 -8.27
C ARG A 35 18.40 -15.43 -7.32
N GLY A 36 17.09 -15.67 -7.16
CA GLY A 36 16.61 -16.67 -6.21
C GLY A 36 16.65 -16.19 -4.75
N GLY A 37 16.00 -15.05 -4.44
CA GLY A 37 16.00 -14.43 -3.12
C GLY A 37 15.35 -15.30 -2.02
N SER A 38 15.93 -15.26 -0.82
CA SER A 38 15.47 -16.06 0.31
C SER A 38 14.24 -15.49 1.00
N GLY A 39 13.90 -14.22 0.77
CA GLY A 39 12.76 -13.55 1.39
C GLY A 39 12.61 -12.13 0.88
N PHE A 40 12.83 -11.14 1.75
CA PHE A 40 12.90 -9.73 1.34
C PHE A 40 14.25 -9.50 0.66
N CYS A 41 14.29 -9.27 -0.65
CA CYS A 41 15.57 -9.14 -1.34
C CYS A 41 16.34 -7.90 -0.85
N PHE A 42 15.64 -6.79 -0.69
CA PHE A 42 16.14 -5.59 -0.04
C PHE A 42 15.22 -5.25 1.13
N GLN A 43 15.79 -4.92 2.28
CA GLN A 43 15.04 -4.52 3.46
C GLN A 43 15.62 -3.25 4.08
N ASP A 44 14.81 -2.20 4.15
CA ASP A 44 15.06 -1.06 5.04
C ASP A 44 14.30 -1.28 6.35
N SER A 45 14.96 -1.04 7.48
CA SER A 45 14.40 -1.21 8.82
C SER A 45 14.81 -0.05 9.71
N GLY A 46 13.99 1.00 9.76
CA GLY A 46 14.27 2.20 10.53
C GLY A 46 15.39 3.07 9.94
N GLY A 47 15.67 4.18 10.62
CA GLY A 47 16.78 5.09 10.30
C GLY A 47 16.35 6.33 9.51
N GLU A 48 17.30 7.22 9.21
CA GLU A 48 17.01 8.45 8.45
C GLU A 48 16.54 8.16 7.01
N GLY A 49 16.78 6.95 6.49
CA GLY A 49 16.26 6.51 5.20
C GLY A 49 16.92 7.21 4.01
N ASN A 50 16.15 7.58 2.97
CA ASN A 50 16.67 8.16 1.73
C ASN A 50 17.70 7.23 1.03
N ASN A 51 17.50 5.93 1.16
CA ASN A 51 18.36 4.92 0.53
C ASN A 51 18.07 4.85 -0.97
N LEU A 52 19.12 4.78 -1.77
CA LEU A 52 19.05 4.65 -3.23
C LEU A 52 19.24 3.20 -3.65
N TYR A 53 18.29 2.69 -4.43
CA TYR A 53 18.35 1.44 -5.17
C TYR A 53 18.31 1.80 -6.65
N GLU A 54 19.46 1.71 -7.32
CA GLU A 54 19.61 2.16 -8.70
C GLU A 54 20.12 1.03 -9.60
N ARG A 55 19.40 0.74 -10.70
CA ARG A 55 19.74 -0.35 -11.63
C ARG A 55 19.88 -1.72 -10.93
N CYS A 56 19.17 -1.91 -9.82
CA CYS A 56 19.11 -3.21 -9.15
C CYS A 56 18.11 -4.13 -9.86
N SER A 57 18.37 -5.44 -9.81
CA SER A 57 17.47 -6.44 -10.38
C SER A 57 17.20 -7.59 -9.41
N ILE A 58 15.98 -8.13 -9.49
CA ILE A 58 15.59 -9.38 -8.85
C ILE A 58 15.04 -10.27 -9.94
N SER A 59 15.57 -11.48 -10.09
CA SER A 59 15.14 -12.42 -11.11
C SER A 59 15.07 -13.85 -10.60
N TYR A 60 14.46 -14.72 -11.41
CA TYR A 60 14.51 -16.16 -11.19
C TYR A 60 15.96 -16.64 -11.09
N ARG A 61 16.18 -17.68 -10.27
CA ARG A 61 17.45 -18.41 -10.24
C ARG A 61 17.68 -19.10 -11.58
N ASP A 62 18.93 -19.41 -11.87
CA ASP A 62 19.27 -20.24 -13.02
C ASP A 62 18.60 -21.63 -12.87
N MET A 63 18.28 -22.25 -14.01
CA MET A 63 17.67 -23.57 -14.05
C MET A 63 18.59 -24.56 -13.32
N PRO A 64 18.11 -25.26 -12.27
CA PRO A 64 18.91 -26.26 -11.59
C PRO A 64 19.35 -27.37 -12.55
N GLU A 65 20.54 -27.93 -12.36
CA GLU A 65 21.01 -29.06 -13.17
C GLU A 65 20.02 -30.23 -13.10
N GLY A 66 19.63 -30.76 -14.26
CA GLY A 66 18.66 -31.84 -14.39
C GLY A 66 17.19 -31.42 -14.22
N ALA A 67 16.88 -30.15 -13.96
CA ALA A 67 15.51 -29.65 -13.94
C ALA A 67 14.92 -29.62 -15.37
N LYS A 68 13.63 -29.94 -15.48
CA LYS A 68 12.89 -29.88 -16.75
C LYS A 68 12.15 -28.55 -16.95
N ASP A 69 11.87 -27.86 -15.84
CA ASP A 69 11.09 -26.64 -15.80
C ASP A 69 11.87 -25.52 -15.12
N ALA A 70 11.60 -24.28 -15.52
CA ALA A 70 12.18 -23.10 -14.88
C ALA A 70 11.60 -22.91 -13.47
N PRO A 71 12.33 -22.26 -12.55
CA PRO A 71 11.81 -21.88 -11.24
C PRO A 71 10.54 -21.02 -11.39
N LEU A 72 9.52 -21.34 -10.59
CA LEU A 72 8.24 -20.63 -10.62
C LEU A 72 8.24 -19.36 -9.78
N LEU A 73 9.20 -19.23 -8.85
CA LEU A 73 9.38 -18.08 -7.96
C LEU A 73 10.83 -17.60 -8.04
N ALA A 74 11.01 -16.29 -8.06
CA ALA A 74 12.30 -15.61 -7.97
C ALA A 74 12.67 -15.29 -6.53
N ALA A 75 11.72 -14.91 -5.68
CA ALA A 75 11.95 -14.65 -4.27
C ALA A 75 10.77 -15.11 -3.41
N ASN A 76 11.06 -15.45 -2.15
CA ASN A 76 10.04 -15.96 -1.23
C ASN A 76 9.15 -14.86 -0.62
N ALA A 77 9.50 -13.58 -0.71
CA ALA A 77 8.69 -12.49 -0.19
C ALA A 77 8.83 -11.24 -1.09
N ASP A 78 8.83 -10.06 -0.48
CA ASP A 78 8.87 -8.76 -1.14
C ASP A 78 10.19 -8.53 -1.88
N GLY A 79 10.16 -7.70 -2.92
CA GLY A 79 11.37 -7.25 -3.60
C GLY A 79 12.16 -6.26 -2.72
N LEU A 80 11.56 -5.12 -2.41
CA LEU A 80 12.04 -4.14 -1.44
C LEU A 80 10.99 -3.94 -0.35
N HIS A 81 11.37 -4.12 0.92
CA HIS A 81 10.51 -3.88 2.07
C HIS A 81 11.11 -2.79 2.97
N SER A 82 10.54 -1.59 2.93
CA SER A 82 10.99 -0.42 3.67
C SER A 82 10.04 -0.07 4.80
N ALA A 83 10.42 -0.43 6.03
CA ALA A 83 9.66 -0.17 7.23
C ALA A 83 10.34 0.89 8.12
N ASP A 84 9.56 1.83 8.65
CA ASP A 84 9.96 2.80 9.68
C ASP A 84 11.09 3.78 9.30
N ALA A 85 11.40 3.91 7.99
CA ALA A 85 12.41 4.85 7.51
C ALA A 85 11.86 6.29 7.54
N ARG A 86 12.68 7.28 7.88
CA ARG A 86 12.21 8.67 7.92
C ARG A 86 11.91 9.23 6.54
N ILE A 87 12.87 9.08 5.62
CA ILE A 87 12.68 9.37 4.21
C ILE A 87 12.60 8.04 3.46
N GLY A 88 11.62 7.90 2.59
CA GLY A 88 11.38 6.72 1.80
C GLY A 88 12.52 6.39 0.82
N PRO A 89 12.52 5.16 0.28
CA PRO A 89 13.53 4.73 -0.66
C PRO A 89 13.39 5.44 -2.01
N LYS A 90 14.51 5.52 -2.73
CA LYS A 90 14.59 5.89 -4.14
C LYS A 90 14.88 4.63 -4.95
N VAL A 91 13.89 4.13 -5.67
CA VAL A 91 14.00 2.97 -6.55
C VAL A 91 14.01 3.47 -8.00
N ILE A 92 15.17 3.45 -8.63
CA ILE A 92 15.42 4.09 -9.93
C ILE A 92 15.96 3.06 -10.93
N ASP A 93 15.29 2.93 -12.08
CA ASP A 93 15.72 2.04 -13.18
C ASP A 93 15.89 0.57 -12.75
N CYS A 94 15.13 0.11 -11.75
CA CYS A 94 15.20 -1.26 -11.22
C CYS A 94 14.29 -2.24 -11.99
N ARG A 95 14.62 -3.53 -11.96
CA ARG A 95 13.79 -4.61 -12.53
C ARG A 95 13.49 -5.70 -11.52
N PHE A 96 12.23 -5.87 -11.13
CA PHE A 96 11.80 -6.90 -10.19
C PHE A 96 10.81 -7.87 -10.85
N GLU A 97 11.13 -9.17 -10.84
CA GLU A 97 10.26 -10.20 -11.42
C GLU A 97 10.09 -11.43 -10.52
N GLY A 98 8.95 -12.10 -10.64
CA GLY A 98 8.74 -13.44 -10.06
C GLY A 98 8.56 -13.51 -8.55
N LEU A 99 8.15 -12.40 -7.92
CA LEU A 99 8.07 -12.29 -6.47
C LEU A 99 6.83 -12.99 -5.90
N ASN A 100 6.98 -13.64 -4.75
CA ASN A 100 5.85 -14.25 -4.05
C ASN A 100 4.98 -13.22 -3.31
N ASP A 101 5.49 -12.02 -3.05
CA ASP A 101 4.82 -10.94 -2.34
C ASP A 101 5.01 -9.60 -3.09
N ASP A 102 4.84 -8.48 -2.42
CA ASP A 102 4.87 -7.15 -3.06
C ASP A 102 6.22 -6.83 -3.71
N ALA A 103 6.23 -6.12 -4.84
CA ALA A 103 7.51 -5.71 -5.41
C ALA A 103 8.22 -4.66 -4.57
N ILE A 104 7.47 -3.68 -4.08
CA ILE A 104 7.95 -2.62 -3.21
C ILE A 104 6.90 -2.37 -2.13
N ALA A 105 7.25 -2.53 -0.87
CA ALA A 105 6.43 -2.15 0.28
C ALA A 105 7.10 -1.00 1.06
N ILE A 106 6.34 0.05 1.37
CA ILE A 106 6.82 1.24 2.10
C ILE A 106 5.79 1.60 3.16
N HIS A 107 6.19 1.62 4.42
CA HIS A 107 5.27 1.89 5.53
C HIS A 107 6.01 2.30 6.82
N GLY A 108 5.32 2.94 7.74
CA GLY A 108 5.65 3.00 9.16
C GLY A 108 4.90 1.94 9.95
N THR A 109 4.83 2.11 11.27
CA THR A 109 4.19 1.15 12.18
C THR A 109 3.27 1.86 13.15
N TYR A 110 2.02 1.38 13.29
CA TYR A 110 1.12 1.91 14.32
C TYR A 110 1.61 1.55 15.73
N ALA A 111 1.37 2.45 16.69
CA ALA A 111 1.26 2.12 18.10
C ALA A 111 -0.19 2.25 18.57
N MET A 112 -0.52 1.52 19.63
CA MET A 112 -1.83 1.60 20.29
C MET A 112 -1.72 2.41 21.58
N VAL A 113 -2.62 3.36 21.76
CA VAL A 113 -2.79 4.08 23.03
C VAL A 113 -3.28 3.11 24.11
N LEU A 114 -2.56 3.05 25.24
CA LEU A 114 -2.94 2.30 26.43
C LEU A 114 -3.51 3.21 27.52
N GLU A 115 -2.92 4.39 27.67
CA GLU A 115 -3.33 5.44 28.59
C GLU A 115 -3.14 6.81 27.92
N ALA A 116 -4.04 7.73 28.23
CA ALA A 116 -3.95 9.12 27.82
C ALA A 116 -4.39 10.01 28.99
N ASN A 117 -3.59 11.01 29.32
CA ASN A 117 -3.91 12.03 30.31
C ASN A 117 -3.29 13.37 29.88
N GLU A 118 -4.12 14.35 29.55
CA GLU A 118 -3.69 15.64 28.99
C GLU A 118 -2.71 15.43 27.80
N ASN A 119 -1.45 15.84 27.98
CA ASN A 119 -0.40 15.75 26.96
C ASN A 119 0.45 14.48 27.10
N ARG A 120 0.16 13.61 28.08
CA ARG A 120 0.89 12.37 28.33
C ARG A 120 0.16 11.19 27.70
N ILE A 121 0.85 10.45 26.85
CA ILE A 121 0.36 9.20 26.24
C ILE A 121 1.27 8.04 26.64
N VAL A 122 0.69 6.93 27.08
CA VAL A 122 1.37 5.64 27.12
C VAL A 122 0.90 4.82 25.94
N ALA A 123 1.84 4.30 25.15
CA ALA A 123 1.53 3.54 23.95
C ALA A 123 2.31 2.22 23.86
N TYR A 124 1.71 1.26 23.16
CA TYR A 124 2.32 0.00 22.78
C TYR A 124 2.63 0.00 21.29
N ARG A 125 3.92 0.01 20.95
CA ARG A 125 4.41 -0.23 19.59
C ARG A 125 4.81 -1.69 19.44
N VAL A 126 4.39 -2.32 18.34
CA VAL A 126 4.90 -3.63 17.93
C VAL A 126 6.24 -3.41 17.23
N PRO A 127 7.38 -3.81 17.81
CA PRO A 127 8.67 -3.50 17.21
C PRO A 127 8.89 -4.35 15.95
N MET A 128 8.96 -3.70 14.78
CA MET A 128 9.52 -4.27 13.54
C MET A 128 11.03 -3.99 13.40
N THR A 129 11.53 -3.02 14.16
CA THR A 129 12.94 -2.66 14.29
C THR A 129 13.47 -3.00 15.70
N ARG A 130 14.80 -2.90 15.92
CA ARG A 130 15.36 -3.01 17.29
C ARG A 130 14.95 -1.82 18.15
N SER A 131 14.84 -0.64 17.56
CA SER A 131 14.25 0.51 18.25
C SER A 131 12.80 0.21 18.64
N LYS A 132 12.54 0.24 19.96
CA LYS A 132 11.19 0.16 20.51
C LYS A 132 10.47 1.51 20.52
N MET A 133 11.15 2.57 20.08
CA MET A 133 10.63 3.93 20.05
C MET A 133 9.76 4.14 18.82
N ILE A 134 8.75 5.00 18.92
CA ILE A 134 7.92 5.43 17.78
C ILE A 134 8.39 6.74 17.15
N GLY A 135 9.34 7.44 17.75
CA GLY A 135 9.73 8.78 17.28
C GLY A 135 10.61 9.51 18.28
N ARG A 136 10.92 10.77 17.94
CA ARG A 136 11.77 11.68 18.73
C ARG A 136 11.11 13.05 18.90
N PRO A 137 11.55 13.89 19.86
CA PRO A 137 11.06 15.26 19.96
C PRO A 137 11.13 16.02 18.62
N GLY A 138 10.06 16.71 18.27
CA GLY A 138 9.87 17.39 16.98
C GLY A 138 9.08 16.59 15.95
N ASP A 139 8.91 15.27 16.12
CA ASP A 139 8.12 14.45 15.21
C ASP A 139 6.61 14.68 15.38
N LYS A 140 5.88 14.63 14.26
CA LYS A 140 4.42 14.77 14.20
C LYS A 140 3.74 13.41 14.32
N LEU A 141 2.79 13.31 15.25
CA LEU A 141 1.92 12.15 15.41
C LEU A 141 0.54 12.43 14.82
N HIS A 142 -0.02 11.42 14.17
CA HIS A 142 -1.46 11.31 13.90
C HIS A 142 -2.10 10.35 14.89
N PHE A 143 -3.30 10.67 15.34
CA PHE A 143 -4.13 9.83 16.20
C PHE A 143 -5.42 9.45 15.48
N TYR A 144 -5.78 8.17 15.56
CA TYR A 144 -6.92 7.57 14.88
C TYR A 144 -7.89 6.96 15.88
N ASP A 145 -9.16 7.31 15.75
CA ASP A 145 -10.23 6.83 16.63
C ASP A 145 -10.60 5.35 16.40
N GLU A 146 -11.62 4.87 17.11
CA GLU A 146 -12.15 3.50 16.94
C GLU A 146 -12.71 3.21 15.54
N ASN A 147 -12.96 4.22 14.72
CA ASN A 147 -13.36 4.10 13.33
C ASN A 147 -12.19 4.31 12.38
N LEU A 148 -10.96 4.43 12.90
CA LEU A 148 -9.75 4.80 12.16
C LEU A 148 -9.83 6.16 11.47
N ALA A 149 -10.71 7.05 11.95
CA ALA A 149 -10.76 8.44 11.51
C ALA A 149 -9.64 9.24 12.16
N LEU A 150 -9.00 10.13 11.40
CA LEU A 150 -8.01 11.06 11.93
C LEU A 150 -8.70 12.00 12.94
N ALA A 151 -8.35 11.84 14.22
CA ALA A 151 -9.04 12.48 15.34
C ALA A 151 -8.15 13.44 16.14
N GLY A 152 -6.84 13.46 15.87
CA GLY A 152 -5.91 14.39 16.51
C GLY A 152 -4.53 14.40 15.87
N GLU A 153 -3.84 15.52 16.05
CA GLU A 153 -2.46 15.72 15.63
C GLU A 153 -1.70 16.41 16.77
N ALA A 154 -0.47 15.98 17.03
CA ALA A 154 0.39 16.61 18.03
C ALA A 154 1.87 16.43 17.68
N ILE A 155 2.72 17.24 18.30
CA ILE A 155 4.17 17.13 18.18
C ILE A 155 4.73 16.46 19.44
N ILE A 156 5.66 15.52 19.27
CA ILE A 156 6.39 14.92 20.39
C ILE A 156 7.31 15.97 20.99
N THR A 157 7.25 16.18 22.30
CA THR A 157 8.20 17.02 23.07
C THR A 157 9.06 16.19 24.01
N GLY A 158 8.62 15.00 24.39
CA GLY A 158 9.36 14.05 25.22
C GLY A 158 9.04 12.62 24.85
N VAL A 159 10.04 11.73 24.96
CA VAL A 159 9.87 10.30 24.71
C VAL A 159 10.68 9.49 25.71
N LYS A 160 10.07 8.45 26.29
CA LYS A 160 10.70 7.60 27.30
C LYS A 160 10.26 6.16 27.13
N ALA A 161 11.21 5.22 27.09
CA ALA A 161 10.89 3.79 27.12
C ALA A 161 10.39 3.38 28.52
N LEU A 162 9.37 2.54 28.57
CA LEU A 162 8.84 1.97 29.81
C LEU A 162 9.19 0.49 29.89
N ILE A 163 10.31 0.17 30.55
CA ILE A 163 10.89 -1.18 30.57
C ILE A 163 10.06 -2.13 31.44
N ASP A 164 9.47 -1.63 32.53
CA ASP A 164 8.74 -2.43 33.52
C ASP A 164 7.21 -2.35 33.37
N TYR A 165 6.72 -1.76 32.27
CA TYR A 165 5.28 -1.61 32.06
C TYR A 165 4.59 -2.96 31.87
N GLN A 166 3.60 -3.25 32.72
CA GLN A 166 2.82 -4.48 32.66
C GLN A 166 1.52 -4.25 31.89
N ASN A 167 1.51 -4.60 30.60
CA ASN A 167 0.28 -4.55 29.82
C ASN A 167 -0.53 -5.84 29.99
N THR A 168 -1.68 -5.74 30.67
CA THR A 168 -2.66 -6.83 30.80
C THR A 168 -3.81 -6.71 29.80
N TYR A 169 -3.78 -5.68 28.95
CA TYR A 169 -4.86 -5.37 28.02
C TYR A 169 -4.80 -6.21 26.74
N ASP A 170 -5.85 -6.99 26.46
CA ASP A 170 -6.05 -7.66 25.17
C ASP A 170 -7.06 -6.85 24.32
N PRO A 171 -6.63 -6.28 23.18
CA PRO A 171 -7.51 -5.48 22.33
C PRO A 171 -8.41 -6.33 21.40
N GLY A 172 -8.33 -7.65 21.48
CA GLY A 172 -9.14 -8.58 20.69
C GLY A 172 -8.64 -8.77 19.25
N ASN A 173 -9.44 -9.45 18.43
CA ASN A 173 -9.02 -9.89 17.09
C ASN A 173 -8.78 -8.73 16.12
N ARG A 174 -9.50 -7.62 16.26
CA ARG A 174 -9.36 -6.43 15.39
C ARG A 174 -7.94 -5.87 15.39
N TYR A 175 -7.29 -5.90 16.55
CA TYR A 175 -5.97 -5.32 16.79
C TYR A 175 -5.01 -6.39 17.33
N SER A 176 -5.07 -7.58 16.74
CA SER A 176 -4.32 -8.75 17.21
C SER A 176 -2.80 -8.57 17.25
N ALA A 177 -2.23 -7.64 16.47
CA ALA A 177 -0.82 -7.24 16.58
C ALA A 177 -0.46 -6.71 17.98
N PHE A 178 -1.39 -6.02 18.63
CA PHE A 178 -1.23 -5.37 19.95
C PHE A 178 -1.65 -6.25 21.13
N ARG A 179 -1.75 -7.57 20.95
CA ARG A 179 -1.80 -8.49 22.09
C ARG A 179 -0.52 -8.39 22.91
N PRO A 180 -0.57 -8.50 24.25
CA PRO A 180 0.61 -8.46 25.11
C PRO A 180 1.66 -9.49 24.68
N ARG A 181 2.93 -9.07 24.60
CA ARG A 181 4.07 -9.92 24.20
C ARG A 181 5.25 -9.66 25.14
N LYS A 182 6.05 -10.70 25.40
CA LYS A 182 7.24 -10.60 26.27
C LYS A 182 8.26 -9.51 25.85
N ASN A 183 8.31 -9.17 24.55
CA ASN A 183 9.26 -8.20 23.99
C ASN A 183 8.59 -6.94 23.41
N ALA A 184 7.43 -6.55 23.94
CA ALA A 184 6.73 -5.34 23.51
C ALA A 184 7.56 -4.05 23.68
N GLY A 185 7.25 -3.04 22.86
CA GLY A 185 7.76 -1.68 23.00
C GLY A 185 6.72 -0.80 23.69
N TYR A 186 6.82 -0.63 25.01
CA TYR A 186 6.01 0.35 25.74
C TYR A 186 6.77 1.66 25.86
N ILE A 187 6.07 2.75 25.55
CA ILE A 187 6.63 4.09 25.49
C ILE A 187 5.70 5.08 26.16
N GLU A 188 6.28 6.05 26.83
CA GLU A 188 5.61 7.26 27.27
C GLU A 188 6.02 8.40 26.33
N LEU A 189 5.01 9.13 25.87
CA LEU A 189 5.14 10.31 25.03
C LEU A 189 4.62 11.52 25.80
N THR A 190 5.35 12.63 25.71
CA THR A 190 4.86 13.96 26.07
C THR A 190 4.61 14.72 24.77
N LEU A 191 3.42 15.32 24.68
CA LEU A 191 2.96 16.07 23.52
C LEU A 191 3.04 17.59 23.76
N ASP A 192 3.11 18.37 22.70
CA ASP A 192 3.04 19.83 22.75
C ASP A 192 1.66 20.35 23.21
N ARG A 193 0.60 19.56 23.00
CA ARG A 193 -0.78 19.89 23.34
C ARG A 193 -1.57 18.62 23.70
N PRO A 194 -2.71 18.74 24.41
CA PRO A 194 -3.56 17.60 24.68
C PRO A 194 -4.27 17.19 23.40
N VAL A 195 -4.50 15.89 23.24
CA VAL A 195 -5.34 15.30 22.18
C VAL A 195 -6.45 14.47 22.83
N PRO A 196 -7.61 14.29 22.19
CA PRO A 196 -8.72 13.54 22.76
C PRO A 196 -8.49 12.01 22.75
N ALA A 197 -7.24 11.57 22.78
CA ALA A 197 -6.85 10.17 22.66
C ALA A 197 -7.46 9.31 23.78
N ARG A 198 -7.87 8.10 23.40
CA ARG A 198 -8.44 7.10 24.30
C ARG A 198 -7.71 5.78 24.15
N ARG A 199 -7.80 4.91 25.15
CA ARG A 199 -7.31 3.54 25.03
C ARG A 199 -7.88 2.88 23.77
N GLN A 200 -7.05 2.09 23.07
CA GLN A 200 -7.30 1.48 21.75
C GLN A 200 -7.22 2.38 20.53
N TRP A 201 -7.16 3.70 20.68
CA TRP A 201 -6.85 4.54 19.53
C TRP A 201 -5.47 4.18 19.00
N LEU A 202 -5.31 4.28 17.68
CA LEU A 202 -4.01 4.07 17.05
C LEU A 202 -3.31 5.41 16.89
N LEU A 203 -1.98 5.38 16.90
CA LEU A 203 -1.17 6.52 16.53
C LEU A 203 -0.03 6.08 15.63
N ALA A 204 0.37 6.96 14.73
CA ALA A 204 1.47 6.75 13.81
C ALA A 204 2.34 8.01 13.77
N ASN A 205 3.64 7.82 13.59
CA ASN A 205 4.58 8.91 13.41
C ASN A 205 4.72 9.23 11.91
N GLN A 206 4.28 10.41 11.52
CA GLN A 206 4.30 10.85 10.13
C GLN A 206 5.73 11.05 9.60
N ASN A 207 6.71 11.18 10.50
CA ASN A 207 8.11 11.40 10.16
C ASN A 207 8.92 10.11 10.02
N ASP A 208 8.34 8.92 10.26
CA ASP A 208 8.99 7.62 10.06
C ASP A 208 8.18 6.63 9.21
N CYS A 209 7.24 7.13 8.41
CA CYS A 209 6.42 6.30 7.51
C CYS A 209 7.03 6.10 6.11
N GLY A 210 8.30 6.37 5.89
CA GLY A 210 8.96 6.27 4.58
C GLY A 210 8.49 7.36 3.60
N GLY A 211 8.30 8.59 4.10
CA GLY A 211 7.75 9.67 3.30
C GLY A 211 8.69 10.20 2.21
N ASP A 212 8.15 10.88 1.20
CA ASP A 212 8.88 11.41 0.05
C ASP A 212 9.63 10.34 -0.78
N PHE A 213 9.09 9.12 -0.82
CA PHE A 213 9.65 8.03 -1.62
C PHE A 213 9.61 8.33 -3.13
N ILE A 214 10.52 7.72 -3.88
CA ILE A 214 10.54 7.81 -5.35
C ILE A 214 10.65 6.40 -5.91
N VAL A 215 9.69 6.01 -6.74
CA VAL A 215 9.77 4.83 -7.61
C VAL A 215 9.70 5.34 -9.04
N ARG A 216 10.83 5.26 -9.76
CA ARG A 216 10.96 5.82 -11.12
C ARG A 216 11.53 4.79 -12.08
N ASN A 217 10.91 4.70 -13.26
CA ASN A 217 11.39 3.86 -14.37
C ASN A 217 11.59 2.37 -13.97
N ALA A 218 10.84 1.89 -12.98
CA ALA A 218 10.94 0.50 -12.55
C ALA A 218 10.16 -0.42 -13.50
N GLN A 219 10.70 -1.61 -13.74
CA GLN A 219 10.04 -2.70 -14.47
C GLN A 219 9.66 -3.80 -13.47
N ILE A 220 8.36 -3.92 -13.19
CA ILE A 220 7.84 -4.89 -12.22
C ILE A 220 6.95 -5.88 -12.98
N ARG A 221 7.22 -7.18 -12.82
CA ARG A 221 6.40 -8.21 -13.48
C ARG A 221 6.22 -9.49 -12.69
N ASP A 222 5.13 -10.19 -12.96
CA ASP A 222 4.91 -11.57 -12.50
C ASP A 222 5.01 -11.72 -10.96
N THR A 223 4.49 -10.74 -10.21
CA THR A 223 4.34 -10.82 -8.74
C THR A 223 2.98 -11.40 -8.35
N SER A 224 2.97 -12.25 -7.32
CA SER A 224 1.73 -12.83 -6.76
C SER A 224 0.85 -11.79 -6.02
N ALA A 225 1.46 -10.70 -5.56
CA ALA A 225 0.81 -9.65 -4.78
C ALA A 225 0.81 -8.30 -5.53
N ARG A 226 1.21 -7.20 -4.87
CA ARG A 226 1.12 -5.83 -5.42
C ARG A 226 2.42 -5.43 -6.12
N GLY A 227 2.34 -4.48 -7.04
CA GLY A 227 3.53 -3.83 -7.58
C GLY A 227 4.17 -2.93 -6.53
N VAL A 228 3.56 -1.76 -6.28
CA VAL A 228 3.95 -0.84 -5.22
C VAL A 228 2.86 -0.78 -4.16
N TYR A 229 3.24 -1.02 -2.91
CA TYR A 229 2.39 -0.95 -1.74
C TYR A 229 2.91 0.13 -0.80
N ALA A 230 2.27 1.29 -0.78
CA ALA A 230 2.77 2.46 -0.05
C ALA A 230 1.76 2.96 0.97
N GLN A 231 2.21 3.16 2.20
CA GLN A 231 1.46 3.57 3.40
C GLN A 231 2.19 4.78 4.02
N SER A 232 2.32 5.86 3.23
CA SER A 232 3.34 6.89 3.44
C SER A 232 2.88 8.28 2.99
N PRO A 233 3.24 9.36 3.70
CA PRO A 233 3.03 10.72 3.24
C PRO A 233 4.14 11.15 2.26
N GLY A 234 3.78 11.79 1.15
CA GLY A 234 4.71 12.23 0.12
C GLY A 234 5.21 11.03 -0.70
N GLY A 235 5.12 11.14 -2.03
CA GLY A 235 5.69 10.12 -2.88
C GLY A 235 5.46 10.33 -4.36
N LEU A 236 6.31 9.68 -5.16
CA LEU A 236 6.24 9.72 -6.61
C LEU A 236 6.43 8.31 -7.18
N ILE A 237 5.44 7.85 -7.95
CA ILE A 237 5.52 6.64 -8.75
C ILE A 237 5.42 7.07 -10.21
N GLU A 238 6.52 7.03 -10.97
CA GLU A 238 6.53 7.53 -12.33
C GLU A 238 7.34 6.73 -13.35
N GLY A 239 6.89 6.72 -14.61
CA GLY A 239 7.61 6.07 -15.70
C GLY A 239 7.74 4.54 -15.55
N CYS A 240 7.00 3.92 -14.61
CA CYS A 240 7.12 2.50 -14.32
C CYS A 240 6.25 1.67 -15.27
N THR A 241 6.70 0.45 -15.55
CA THR A 241 5.87 -0.59 -16.18
C THR A 241 5.62 -1.68 -15.17
N ILE A 242 4.36 -1.88 -14.79
CA ILE A 242 3.93 -2.90 -13.82
C ILE A 242 2.97 -3.84 -14.53
N GLN A 243 3.32 -5.13 -14.62
CA GLN A 243 2.55 -6.08 -15.40
C GLN A 243 2.37 -7.45 -14.73
N ASN A 244 1.30 -8.15 -15.07
CA ASN A 244 1.04 -9.52 -14.62
C ASN A 244 1.08 -9.69 -13.09
N THR A 245 0.53 -8.73 -12.35
CA THR A 245 0.46 -8.81 -10.90
C THR A 245 -0.83 -9.51 -10.45
N GLY A 246 -0.74 -10.29 -9.37
CA GLY A 246 -1.91 -10.93 -8.78
C GLY A 246 -2.87 -9.91 -8.15
N ARG A 247 -2.35 -8.86 -7.52
CA ARG A 247 -3.10 -7.75 -6.91
C ARG A 247 -2.84 -6.44 -7.66
N ALA A 248 -3.24 -5.31 -7.08
CA ALA A 248 -3.09 -4.00 -7.69
C ALA A 248 -1.64 -3.70 -8.12
N ALA A 249 -1.49 -2.95 -9.21
CA ALA A 249 -0.20 -2.39 -9.60
C ALA A 249 0.31 -1.41 -8.55
N VAL A 250 -0.59 -0.56 -8.04
CA VAL A 250 -0.33 0.37 -6.95
C VAL A 250 -1.47 0.27 -5.94
N GLU A 251 -1.14 0.04 -4.67
CA GLU A 251 -2.11 0.03 -3.57
C GLU A 251 -1.66 0.98 -2.47
N PHE A 252 -2.58 1.86 -2.08
CA PHE A 252 -2.51 2.70 -0.89
C PHE A 252 -3.52 2.14 0.11
N ASN A 253 -3.01 1.66 1.23
CA ASN A 253 -3.82 1.08 2.29
C ASN A 253 -3.27 1.49 3.67
N THR A 254 -3.98 1.07 4.70
CA THR A 254 -3.50 1.01 6.08
C THR A 254 -3.92 -0.33 6.68
N GLU A 255 -3.02 -1.00 7.40
CA GLU A 255 -3.28 -2.33 7.96
C GLU A 255 -3.21 -2.35 9.47
N THR A 256 -4.36 -2.31 10.14
CA THR A 256 -4.44 -2.29 11.60
C THR A 256 -4.50 -3.67 12.27
N GLY A 257 -4.52 -4.74 11.46
CA GLY A 257 -4.72 -6.11 11.89
C GLY A 257 -3.46 -6.76 12.50
N ILE A 258 -2.99 -7.83 11.87
CA ILE A 258 -1.78 -8.56 12.32
C ILE A 258 -0.47 -7.85 11.94
N TRP A 259 -0.49 -7.08 10.85
CA TRP A 259 0.69 -6.43 10.28
C TRP A 259 0.98 -5.06 10.90
N SER A 260 -0.06 -4.36 11.37
CA SER A 260 0.06 -3.06 12.06
C SER A 260 0.87 -2.02 11.27
N GLN A 261 0.74 -2.03 9.93
CA GLN A 261 1.47 -1.14 9.04
C GLN A 261 0.73 0.18 8.93
N ALA A 262 1.43 1.24 9.28
CA ALA A 262 0.97 2.63 9.19
C ALA A 262 1.68 3.31 8.02
N ASP A 263 1.28 4.49 7.59
CA ASP A 263 0.03 5.18 7.90
C ASP A 263 -0.80 5.34 6.62
N TYR A 264 -1.90 6.06 6.71
CA TYR A 264 -2.60 6.52 5.53
C TYR A 264 -1.69 7.34 4.60
N SER A 265 -1.67 6.97 3.33
CA SER A 265 -0.92 7.67 2.29
C SER A 265 -1.53 9.02 1.96
N SER A 266 -0.68 10.04 1.82
CA SER A 266 -1.09 11.39 1.45
C SER A 266 -0.06 12.08 0.57
N ASN A 267 -0.46 13.06 -0.24
CA ASN A 267 0.46 13.84 -1.09
C ASN A 267 1.28 12.96 -2.06
N VAL A 268 0.64 11.96 -2.68
CA VAL A 268 1.31 11.03 -3.59
C VAL A 268 0.89 11.28 -5.04
N ILE A 269 1.86 11.24 -5.96
CA ILE A 269 1.63 11.34 -7.40
C ILE A 269 1.97 10.01 -8.07
N VAL A 270 1.02 9.46 -8.82
CA VAL A 270 1.16 8.29 -9.68
C VAL A 270 0.99 8.75 -11.12
N ARG A 271 2.10 8.86 -11.88
CA ARG A 271 2.04 9.44 -13.23
C ARG A 271 2.87 8.76 -14.30
N ASN A 272 2.43 8.83 -15.55
CA ASN A 272 3.20 8.34 -16.70
C ASN A 272 3.61 6.87 -16.57
N ASN A 273 2.82 6.04 -15.88
CA ASN A 273 3.07 4.61 -15.73
C ASN A 273 2.25 3.80 -16.73
N THR A 274 2.69 2.57 -17.00
CA THR A 274 1.90 1.56 -17.71
C THR A 274 1.57 0.40 -16.77
N PHE A 275 0.29 0.16 -16.56
CA PHE A 275 -0.25 -0.96 -15.80
C PHE A 275 -0.89 -1.95 -16.76
N ARG A 276 -0.35 -3.15 -16.91
CA ARG A 276 -0.81 -4.12 -17.91
C ARG A 276 -1.17 -5.46 -17.30
N SER A 277 -2.39 -5.95 -17.54
CA SER A 277 -2.81 -7.28 -17.06
C SER A 277 -2.56 -7.45 -15.55
N VAL A 278 -2.98 -6.48 -14.74
CA VAL A 278 -2.75 -6.45 -13.28
C VAL A 278 -4.04 -6.78 -12.52
N ALA A 279 -3.92 -6.96 -11.20
CA ALA A 279 -5.00 -7.40 -10.33
C ALA A 279 -5.64 -8.71 -10.77
N THR A 280 -4.88 -9.63 -11.38
CA THR A 280 -5.39 -10.81 -12.10
C THR A 280 -6.02 -11.88 -11.23
N ASN A 281 -5.90 -11.78 -9.90
CA ASN A 281 -6.46 -12.75 -8.96
C ASN A 281 -7.96 -12.97 -9.23
N ARG A 282 -8.32 -14.24 -9.44
CA ARG A 282 -9.69 -14.66 -9.82
C ARG A 282 -10.57 -15.05 -8.65
N ARG A 283 -10.04 -15.08 -7.42
CA ARG A 283 -10.77 -15.52 -6.23
C ARG A 283 -11.03 -14.35 -5.27
N PRO A 284 -12.30 -14.03 -4.98
CA PRO A 284 -12.61 -13.07 -3.93
C PRO A 284 -12.07 -13.59 -2.60
N GLY A 285 -11.81 -12.66 -1.68
CA GLY A 285 -11.26 -12.97 -0.38
C GLY A 285 -11.24 -11.74 0.48
N LEU A 286 -11.37 -11.93 1.80
CA LEU A 286 -11.52 -10.84 2.75
C LEU A 286 -10.39 -9.80 2.63
N LEU A 287 -9.15 -10.25 2.43
CA LEU A 287 -7.94 -9.42 2.32
C LEU A 287 -7.51 -9.14 0.87
N ARG A 288 -8.41 -9.28 -0.10
CA ARG A 288 -8.12 -9.01 -1.51
C ARG A 288 -9.04 -7.92 -2.02
N HIS A 289 -8.47 -6.91 -2.69
CA HIS A 289 -9.19 -5.71 -3.14
C HIS A 289 -9.18 -5.59 -4.66
N ALA A 290 -10.22 -4.95 -5.19
CA ALA A 290 -10.35 -4.70 -6.63
C ALA A 290 -9.60 -3.43 -7.03
N GLY A 291 -9.26 -3.30 -8.31
CA GLY A 291 -8.54 -2.16 -8.85
C GLY A 291 -7.10 -2.48 -9.24
N ALA A 292 -6.65 -1.85 -10.33
CA ALA A 292 -5.25 -1.79 -10.72
C ALA A 292 -4.50 -0.71 -9.93
N VAL A 293 -5.15 0.43 -9.68
CA VAL A 293 -4.75 1.39 -8.67
C VAL A 293 -5.84 1.44 -7.60
N THR A 294 -5.45 1.23 -6.36
CA THR A 294 -6.39 1.01 -5.27
C THR A 294 -6.04 1.89 -4.08
N ILE A 295 -6.98 2.74 -3.65
CA ILE A 295 -6.90 3.54 -2.43
C ILE A 295 -8.01 3.05 -1.49
N LEU A 296 -7.67 2.58 -0.30
CA LEU A 296 -8.68 2.12 0.67
C LEU A 296 -8.15 2.08 2.10
N ALA A 297 -9.07 2.04 3.07
CA ALA A 297 -8.77 1.45 4.37
C ALA A 297 -9.79 0.36 4.68
N PHE A 298 -9.36 -0.72 5.33
CA PHE A 298 -10.22 -1.88 5.59
C PHE A 298 -9.94 -2.50 6.95
N ASN A 299 -10.98 -2.64 7.80
CA ASN A 299 -10.84 -3.26 9.14
C ASN A 299 -10.93 -4.79 9.15
N GLY A 300 -10.86 -5.44 7.99
CA GLY A 300 -11.10 -6.88 7.89
C GLY A 300 -12.56 -7.26 7.66
N ARG A 301 -13.52 -6.32 7.68
CA ARG A 301 -14.94 -6.60 7.42
C ARG A 301 -15.58 -5.64 6.44
N THR A 302 -15.36 -4.35 6.62
CA THR A 302 -15.90 -3.29 5.77
C THR A 302 -14.81 -2.28 5.44
N TYR A 303 -14.99 -1.56 4.34
CA TYR A 303 -14.24 -0.33 4.12
C TYR A 303 -14.51 0.63 5.26
N ILE A 304 -13.45 1.32 5.66
CA ILE A 304 -13.53 2.35 6.69
C ILE A 304 -14.27 3.54 6.11
N PRO A 305 -15.27 4.11 6.82
CA PRO A 305 -15.88 5.38 6.41
C PRO A 305 -14.83 6.46 6.19
N ARG A 306 -15.14 7.52 5.45
CA ARG A 306 -14.18 8.60 5.14
C ARG A 306 -13.43 9.05 6.41
N SER A 307 -12.20 8.56 6.58
CA SER A 307 -11.40 8.76 7.79
C SER A 307 -10.56 10.02 7.73
N GLY A 308 -10.57 10.70 6.58
CA GLY A 308 -9.66 11.79 6.27
C GLY A 308 -8.20 11.35 6.15
N GLY A 309 -7.89 10.05 6.29
CA GLY A 309 -6.51 9.57 6.28
C GLY A 309 -5.88 9.66 4.90
N HIS A 310 -6.42 8.94 3.90
CA HIS A 310 -5.92 9.04 2.53
C HIS A 310 -6.32 10.38 1.94
N ARG A 311 -5.34 11.19 1.53
CA ARG A 311 -5.63 12.55 1.04
C ARG A 311 -4.66 13.07 0.00
N ASN A 312 -5.13 13.91 -0.91
CA ASN A 312 -4.28 14.57 -1.90
C ASN A 312 -3.44 13.56 -2.70
N ILE A 313 -4.10 12.64 -3.40
CA ILE A 313 -3.45 11.66 -4.28
C ILE A 313 -3.83 11.97 -5.72
N THR A 314 -2.83 12.05 -6.59
CA THR A 314 -3.03 12.30 -8.02
C THR A 314 -2.65 11.07 -8.83
N ILE A 315 -3.57 10.61 -9.67
CA ILE A 315 -3.38 9.52 -10.64
C ILE A 315 -3.53 10.14 -12.03
N GLU A 316 -2.42 10.37 -12.72
CA GLU A 316 -2.44 11.12 -13.98
C GLU A 316 -1.61 10.55 -15.12
N ASN A 317 -2.10 10.67 -16.35
CA ASN A 317 -1.35 10.30 -17.56
C ASN A 317 -0.80 8.86 -17.54
N ASN A 318 -1.49 7.95 -16.84
CA ASN A 318 -1.13 6.54 -16.83
C ASN A 318 -1.90 5.78 -17.90
N ARG A 319 -1.33 4.65 -18.35
CA ARG A 319 -1.96 3.71 -19.27
C ARG A 319 -2.37 2.46 -18.52
N PHE A 320 -3.66 2.14 -18.58
CA PHE A 320 -4.26 0.94 -18.02
C PHE A 320 -4.61 0.00 -19.18
N GLU A 321 -3.88 -1.10 -19.33
CA GLU A 321 -3.93 -1.95 -20.52
C GLU A 321 -4.39 -3.37 -20.16
N ASP A 322 -5.41 -3.87 -20.86
CA ASP A 322 -5.88 -5.25 -20.77
C ASP A 322 -6.26 -5.67 -19.33
N ILE A 323 -6.98 -4.79 -18.63
CA ILE A 323 -7.37 -4.99 -17.22
C ILE A 323 -8.85 -5.37 -17.14
N ASP A 324 -9.12 -6.57 -16.63
CA ASP A 324 -10.47 -7.02 -16.32
C ASP A 324 -10.96 -6.53 -14.95
N GLY A 325 -12.26 -6.24 -14.87
CA GLY A 325 -12.92 -5.66 -13.69
C GLY A 325 -12.54 -4.21 -13.43
N LEU A 326 -12.66 -3.80 -12.17
CA LEU A 326 -12.38 -2.43 -11.74
C LEU A 326 -10.93 -2.03 -12.04
N ASN A 327 -10.74 -0.85 -12.64
CA ASN A 327 -9.42 -0.30 -12.92
C ASN A 327 -8.92 0.61 -11.80
N ILE A 328 -9.79 1.46 -11.24
CA ILE A 328 -9.45 2.31 -10.09
C ILE A 328 -10.50 2.17 -8.98
N LEU A 329 -10.03 1.88 -7.76
CA LEU A 329 -10.85 1.93 -6.55
C LEU A 329 -10.44 3.14 -5.70
N VAL A 330 -11.40 3.98 -5.34
CA VAL A 330 -11.22 5.08 -4.39
C VAL A 330 -12.16 4.86 -3.20
N CYS A 331 -11.58 4.44 -2.08
CA CYS A 331 -12.24 4.23 -0.81
C CYS A 331 -11.52 4.99 0.32
N SER A 332 -12.28 5.45 1.32
CA SER A 332 -11.74 6.02 2.55
C SER A 332 -10.79 7.22 2.30
N ALA A 333 -11.10 8.05 1.31
CA ALA A 333 -10.17 9.06 0.78
C ALA A 333 -10.81 10.43 0.55
N GLN A 334 -9.98 11.47 0.53
CA GLN A 334 -10.38 12.84 0.22
C GLN A 334 -9.41 13.51 -0.76
N ASP A 335 -9.92 14.38 -1.63
CA ASP A 335 -9.10 15.18 -2.56
C ASP A 335 -8.23 14.30 -3.47
N ILE A 336 -8.91 13.53 -4.32
CA ILE A 336 -8.28 12.58 -5.24
C ILE A 336 -8.45 13.10 -6.65
N THR A 337 -7.35 13.26 -7.37
CA THR A 337 -7.38 13.72 -8.77
C THR A 337 -7.07 12.57 -9.70
N ILE A 338 -7.98 12.26 -10.63
CA ILE A 338 -7.83 11.22 -11.65
C ILE A 338 -7.95 11.90 -13.01
N ARG A 339 -6.83 12.11 -13.72
CA ARG A 339 -6.86 12.90 -14.95
C ARG A 339 -5.95 12.40 -16.07
N GLY A 340 -6.38 12.57 -17.32
CA GLY A 340 -5.54 12.28 -18.48
C GLY A 340 -5.11 10.81 -18.62
N ASN A 341 -5.77 9.87 -17.95
CA ASN A 341 -5.40 8.45 -18.03
C ASN A 341 -6.06 7.79 -19.25
N ASP A 342 -5.34 6.85 -19.86
CA ASP A 342 -5.81 6.02 -20.96
C ASP A 342 -6.18 4.62 -20.44
N PHE A 343 -7.41 4.19 -20.67
CA PHE A 343 -7.88 2.83 -20.38
C PHE A 343 -8.08 2.08 -21.70
N ILE A 344 -7.24 1.11 -21.98
CA ILE A 344 -7.15 0.43 -23.27
C ILE A 344 -7.54 -1.02 -23.09
N ASN A 345 -8.54 -1.46 -23.86
CA ASN A 345 -9.14 -2.79 -23.75
C ASN A 345 -9.63 -3.16 -22.33
N PRO A 346 -10.26 -2.25 -21.55
CA PRO A 346 -10.69 -2.61 -20.20
C PRO A 346 -11.84 -3.62 -20.24
N MET A 347 -11.91 -4.49 -19.24
CA MET A 347 -13.08 -5.30 -18.88
C MET A 347 -13.57 -6.22 -20.02
N ARG A 348 -12.63 -6.95 -20.64
CA ARG A 348 -12.91 -7.94 -21.70
C ARG A 348 -13.55 -9.20 -21.17
N ASN A 349 -13.20 -9.60 -19.95
CA ASN A 349 -13.73 -10.76 -19.26
C ASN A 349 -14.47 -10.35 -17.98
N GLU A 350 -15.42 -11.19 -17.57
CA GLU A 350 -16.16 -11.00 -16.32
C GLU A 350 -15.22 -11.12 -15.11
N LYS A 351 -15.40 -10.23 -14.15
CA LYS A 351 -14.68 -10.29 -12.87
C LYS A 351 -15.54 -9.68 -11.77
N THR A 352 -15.79 -10.43 -10.71
CA THR A 352 -16.71 -10.05 -9.61
C THR A 352 -15.98 -9.60 -8.35
N PHE A 353 -14.72 -9.16 -8.49
CA PHE A 353 -13.87 -8.84 -7.35
C PHE A 353 -14.38 -7.64 -6.57
N GLY A 354 -14.48 -7.76 -5.24
CA GLY A 354 -14.91 -6.68 -4.36
C GLY A 354 -16.42 -6.53 -4.20
N VAL A 355 -17.24 -7.32 -4.92
CA VAL A 355 -18.72 -7.34 -4.78
C VAL A 355 -19.12 -7.58 -3.34
N GLU A 356 -18.43 -8.50 -2.66
CA GLU A 356 -18.68 -8.85 -1.26
C GLU A 356 -18.39 -7.69 -0.29
N LYS A 357 -17.74 -6.62 -0.76
CA LYS A 357 -17.40 -5.40 -0.02
C LYS A 357 -18.17 -4.18 -0.54
N GLY A 358 -19.19 -4.37 -1.39
CA GLY A 358 -20.01 -3.29 -1.95
C GLY A 358 -19.38 -2.53 -3.13
N VAL A 359 -18.35 -3.08 -3.77
CA VAL A 359 -17.83 -2.56 -5.04
C VAL A 359 -18.76 -2.97 -6.17
N ASP A 360 -19.12 -2.03 -7.05
CA ASP A 360 -19.74 -2.37 -8.34
C ASP A 360 -18.64 -2.83 -9.32
N PRO A 361 -18.57 -4.14 -9.64
CA PRO A 361 -17.51 -4.68 -10.47
C PRO A 361 -17.67 -4.32 -11.97
N THR A 362 -18.81 -3.74 -12.35
CA THR A 362 -19.12 -3.33 -13.73
C THR A 362 -18.74 -1.87 -14.02
N SER A 363 -18.27 -1.15 -12.99
CA SER A 363 -17.71 0.19 -13.10
C SER A 363 -16.22 0.13 -13.46
N LEU A 364 -15.73 1.04 -14.31
CA LEU A 364 -14.29 1.22 -14.58
C LEU A 364 -13.57 1.85 -13.37
N ILE A 365 -14.21 2.86 -12.78
CA ILE A 365 -13.78 3.57 -11.57
C ILE A 365 -14.91 3.51 -10.56
N TRP A 366 -14.61 3.17 -9.31
CA TRP A 366 -15.58 3.08 -8.21
C TRP A 366 -15.16 3.94 -7.03
N ILE A 367 -16.08 4.78 -6.58
CA ILE A 367 -15.87 5.73 -5.49
C ILE A 367 -16.81 5.40 -4.33
N ASN A 368 -16.26 5.16 -3.14
CA ASN A 368 -17.03 4.82 -1.95
C ASN A 368 -16.39 5.45 -0.72
N GLU A 369 -17.17 5.84 0.30
CA GLU A 369 -16.62 6.44 1.54
C GLU A 369 -15.59 7.55 1.28
N SER A 370 -15.83 8.42 0.30
CA SER A 370 -14.85 9.37 -0.21
C SER A 370 -15.48 10.67 -0.68
N SER A 371 -14.73 11.77 -0.61
CA SER A 371 -15.16 13.08 -1.11
C SER A 371 -14.10 13.79 -1.94
N ASP A 372 -14.52 14.80 -2.70
CA ASP A 372 -13.64 15.65 -3.48
C ASP A 372 -12.81 14.87 -4.53
N VAL A 373 -13.37 13.80 -5.08
CA VAL A 373 -12.76 13.08 -6.21
C VAL A 373 -13.00 13.86 -7.49
N LYS A 374 -11.94 14.24 -8.20
CA LYS A 374 -11.98 15.09 -9.40
C LYS A 374 -11.53 14.27 -10.60
N LEU A 375 -12.40 14.12 -11.60
CA LEU A 375 -12.08 13.40 -12.83
C LEU A 375 -12.08 14.33 -14.04
N SER A 376 -11.07 14.24 -14.90
CA SER A 376 -11.01 15.03 -16.13
C SER A 376 -10.13 14.40 -17.21
N GLY A 377 -10.56 14.48 -18.47
CA GLY A 377 -9.72 14.12 -19.62
C GLY A 377 -9.26 12.66 -19.68
N ASN A 378 -9.92 11.73 -18.98
CA ASN A 378 -9.59 10.32 -19.08
C ASN A 378 -10.30 9.69 -20.28
N VAL A 379 -9.63 8.78 -20.98
CA VAL A 379 -10.12 8.20 -22.23
C VAL A 379 -10.15 6.68 -22.15
N VAL A 380 -11.25 6.09 -22.60
CA VAL A 380 -11.43 4.65 -22.74
C VAL A 380 -11.39 4.27 -24.21
N THR A 381 -10.50 3.37 -24.60
CA THR A 381 -10.40 2.86 -25.97
C THR A 381 -10.74 1.38 -26.00
N ASN A 382 -11.62 1.00 -26.93
CA ASN A 382 -12.00 -0.38 -27.20
C ASN A 382 -12.52 -1.15 -25.96
N PRO A 383 -13.56 -0.63 -25.26
CA PRO A 383 -14.06 -1.25 -24.05
C PRO A 383 -14.62 -2.66 -24.28
N GLY A 384 -14.44 -3.53 -23.29
CA GLY A 384 -15.04 -4.85 -23.27
C GLY A 384 -16.51 -4.86 -22.86
N PRO A 385 -17.22 -5.97 -23.11
CA PRO A 385 -18.66 -6.07 -22.88
C PRO A 385 -19.06 -6.00 -21.40
N PHE A 386 -18.11 -6.15 -20.47
CA PHE A 386 -18.38 -6.11 -19.02
C PHE A 386 -18.25 -4.71 -18.42
N LEU A 387 -17.75 -3.73 -19.17
CA LEU A 387 -17.82 -2.33 -18.78
C LEU A 387 -19.26 -1.82 -18.96
N LYS A 388 -19.95 -1.53 -17.84
CA LYS A 388 -21.31 -0.98 -17.85
C LYS A 388 -21.38 0.47 -17.40
N LYS A 389 -20.40 0.94 -16.63
CA LYS A 389 -20.34 2.31 -16.13
C LYS A 389 -18.91 2.85 -16.13
N LEU A 390 -18.70 4.06 -16.67
CA LEU A 390 -17.37 4.69 -16.68
C LEU A 390 -16.93 5.13 -15.28
N VAL A 391 -17.84 5.70 -14.49
CA VAL A 391 -17.58 6.08 -13.10
C VAL A 391 -18.81 5.76 -12.27
N GLY A 392 -18.66 4.90 -11.28
CA GLY A 392 -19.68 4.61 -10.27
C GLY A 392 -19.31 5.21 -8.92
N ALA A 393 -20.34 5.60 -8.17
CA ALA A 393 -20.20 6.06 -6.79
C ALA A 393 -21.28 5.40 -5.90
N SER A 394 -20.91 5.10 -4.65
CA SER A 394 -21.89 4.77 -3.61
C SER A 394 -22.57 6.04 -3.06
N ALA A 395 -23.54 5.89 -2.16
CA ALA A 395 -24.18 7.03 -1.49
C ALA A 395 -23.21 7.89 -0.66
N THR A 396 -22.05 7.35 -0.28
CA THR A 396 -21.00 8.02 0.50
C THR A 396 -19.80 8.43 -0.37
N GLY A 397 -19.87 8.21 -1.69
CA GLY A 397 -18.89 8.65 -2.67
C GLY A 397 -19.33 9.94 -3.37
N SER A 398 -18.46 10.94 -3.42
CA SER A 398 -18.77 12.22 -4.06
C SER A 398 -17.57 12.84 -4.77
N GLY A 399 -17.84 13.67 -5.78
CA GLY A 399 -16.81 14.24 -6.62
C GLY A 399 -17.35 15.11 -7.76
N SER A 400 -16.45 15.62 -8.58
CA SER A 400 -16.75 16.38 -9.80
C SER A 400 -16.21 15.65 -11.03
N GLY A 401 -16.87 15.83 -12.17
CA GLY A 401 -16.52 15.10 -13.39
C GLY A 401 -16.93 13.62 -13.39
N LEU A 402 -17.85 13.19 -12.51
CA LEU A 402 -18.32 11.80 -12.48
C LEU A 402 -18.97 11.38 -13.82
N GLU A 403 -19.65 12.30 -14.50
CA GLU A 403 -20.37 12.02 -15.76
C GLU A 403 -19.60 12.40 -17.04
N SER A 404 -18.56 13.23 -16.90
CA SER A 404 -17.83 13.88 -18.01
C SER A 404 -16.31 13.70 -17.97
N GLY A 405 -15.75 13.30 -16.82
CA GLY A 405 -14.31 13.19 -16.61
C GLY A 405 -13.68 11.95 -17.23
N VAL A 406 -14.51 11.03 -17.73
CA VAL A 406 -14.12 9.82 -18.48
C VAL A 406 -14.98 9.73 -19.72
N VAL A 407 -14.37 9.54 -20.89
CA VAL A 407 -15.07 9.41 -22.19
C VAL A 407 -14.60 8.17 -22.93
N ILE A 408 -15.42 7.64 -23.84
CA ILE A 408 -15.01 6.58 -24.76
C ILE A 408 -14.46 7.23 -26.03
N ALA A 409 -13.27 6.83 -26.47
CA ALA A 409 -12.65 7.32 -27.68
C ALA A 409 -13.58 7.09 -28.90
N GLY A 410 -13.84 8.15 -29.65
CA GLY A 410 -14.70 8.10 -30.83
C GLY A 410 -16.21 8.17 -30.55
N ASP A 411 -16.64 8.39 -29.29
CA ASP A 411 -18.04 8.71 -28.99
C ASP A 411 -18.36 10.17 -29.42
N PRO A 412 -19.20 10.38 -30.47
CA PRO A 412 -19.48 11.72 -30.98
C PRO A 412 -20.26 12.60 -30.00
N ALA A 413 -20.91 12.01 -28.98
CA ALA A 413 -21.79 12.73 -28.06
C ALA A 413 -21.04 13.44 -26.91
N LYS A 414 -19.73 13.22 -26.77
CA LYS A 414 -18.91 13.74 -25.65
C LYS A 414 -17.47 14.10 -26.04
N ALA A 415 -17.22 14.46 -27.30
CA ALA A 415 -15.98 15.15 -27.65
C ALA A 415 -15.95 16.53 -26.94
N PRO A 416 -14.79 17.00 -26.47
CA PRO A 416 -14.68 18.23 -25.66
C PRO A 416 -15.20 19.49 -26.37
#